data_AF-M1CEF7-F1
#
_entry.id   AF-M1CEF7-F1
#
_cell.length_a   1.000
_cell.length_b   1.000
_cell.length_c   1.000
_cell.angle_alpha   90.00
_cell.angle_beta   90.00
_cell.angle_gamma   90.00
#
_symmetry.space_group_name_H-M   'P 1'
#
loop_
_entity.id
_entity.type
_entity.pdbx_description
1 polymer ?
#
loop_
_entity_poly.entity_id
_entity_poly.type
_entity_poly.pdbx_seq_one_letter_code
_entity_poly.pdbx_strand_id
1 'polypeptide(L)' 'MSQILKSLKVPPNSASLEEARTRTFEFFRMCCRSIPHVMEVYNLHDVVSPSQLRSAAAAEVRKNANVTNPKVSI' A
#
# COMPACT_ATOMS: atom_id res chain seq x y z
N MET A 1 -7.62 27.14 -3.01
CA MET A 1 -6.71 26.13 -2.42
C MET A 1 -7.37 25.39 -1.23
N SER A 2 -8.49 24.68 -1.42
CA SER A 2 -9.21 24.01 -0.29
C SER A 2 -9.64 22.56 -0.55
N GLN A 3 -9.43 22.02 -1.75
CA GLN A 3 -9.81 20.64 -2.08
C GLN A 3 -8.71 19.62 -1.77
N ILE A 4 -7.44 20.04 -1.73
CA ILE A 4 -6.29 19.14 -1.48
C ILE A 4 -6.23 18.70 0.00
N LEU A 5 -6.68 19.54 0.94
CA LEU A 5 -6.66 19.22 2.37
C LEU A 5 -7.71 18.17 2.79
N LYS A 6 -8.75 17.93 1.98
CA LYS A 6 -9.75 16.89 2.24
C LYS A 6 -9.29 15.48 1.86
N SER A 7 -8.26 15.33 1.01
CA SER A 7 -7.75 14.01 0.61
C SER A 7 -6.76 13.41 1.61
N LEU A 8 -6.35 14.17 2.63
CA LEU A 8 -5.45 13.72 3.70
C LEU A 8 -6.20 13.17 4.93
N LYS A 9 -7.54 13.12 4.88
CA LYS A 9 -8.33 12.58 5.98
C LYS A 9 -8.14 11.07 6.01
N VAL A 10 -7.35 10.60 6.97
CA VAL A 10 -7.23 9.17 7.31
C VAL A 10 -8.64 8.60 7.35
N PRO A 11 -9.01 7.67 6.44
CA PRO A 11 -10.35 7.11 6.45
C PRO A 11 -10.57 6.46 7.81
N PRO A 12 -11.76 6.63 8.42
CA PRO A 12 -12.05 6.07 9.74
C PRO A 12 -11.60 4.62 9.78
N ASN A 13 -10.97 4.21 10.88
CA ASN A 13 -10.51 2.84 11.08
C ASN A 13 -11.58 1.85 10.62
N SER A 14 -11.18 0.78 9.94
CA SER A 14 -12.14 -0.20 9.41
C SER A 14 -13.02 -0.74 10.54
N ALA A 15 -14.33 -0.81 10.29
CA ALA A 15 -15.29 -1.32 11.25
C ALA A 15 -15.28 -2.86 11.27
N SER A 16 -14.85 -3.49 10.17
CA SER A 16 -14.77 -4.94 10.01
C SER A 16 -13.47 -5.40 9.35
N LEU A 17 -13.19 -6.70 9.45
CA LEU A 17 -12.05 -7.32 8.75
C LEU A 17 -12.20 -7.30 7.23
N GLU A 18 -13.44 -7.33 6.73
CA GLU A 18 -13.68 -7.28 5.29
C GLU A 18 -13.35 -5.90 4.72
N GLU A 19 -13.76 -4.83 5.39
CA GLU A 19 -13.37 -3.46 5.02
C GLU A 19 -11.84 -3.26 5.10
N ALA A 20 -11.20 -3.80 6.15
CA ALA A 20 -9.75 -3.77 6.29
C ALA A 20 -9.08 -4.48 5.11
N ARG A 21 -9.56 -5.66 4.73
CA ARG A 21 -9.05 -6.43 3.57
C ARG A 21 -9.20 -5.64 2.27
N THR A 22 -10.37 -5.05 2.01
CA THR A 22 -10.60 -4.24 0.80
C THR A 22 -9.62 -3.06 0.73
N ARG A 23 -9.44 -2.34 1.84
CA ARG A 23 -8.50 -1.21 1.93
C ARG A 23 -7.05 -1.63 1.74
N THR A 24 -6.61 -2.74 2.35
CA THR A 24 -5.26 -3.27 2.16
C THR A 24 -5.02 -3.66 0.70
N PHE A 25 -6.00 -4.25 0.00
CA PHE A 25 -5.85 -4.54 -1.43
C PHE A 25 -5.81 -3.29 -2.30
N GLU A 26 -6.59 -2.26 -1.98
CA GLU A 26 -6.53 -0.97 -2.66
C GLU A 26 -5.16 -0.31 -2.46
N PHE A 27 -4.66 -0.29 -1.23
CA PHE A 27 -3.32 0.18 -0.90
C PHE A 27 -2.23 -0.59 -1.64
N PHE A 28 -2.29 -1.92 -1.64
CA PHE A 28 -1.34 -2.76 -2.36
C PHE A 28 -1.35 -2.47 -3.87
N ARG A 29 -2.53 -2.22 -4.46
CA ARG A 29 -2.67 -1.85 -5.87
C ARG A 29 -2.05 -0.47 -6.15
N MET A 30 -2.24 0.50 -5.26
CA MET A 30 -1.60 1.82 -5.36
C MET A 30 -0.08 1.70 -5.28
N CYS A 31 0.45 0.94 -4.32
CA CYS A 31 1.87 0.66 -4.18
C CYS A 31 2.44 0.04 -5.46
N CYS A 32 1.79 -1.00 -6.01
CA CYS A 32 2.24 -1.63 -7.26
C CYS A 32 2.24 -0.68 -8.46
N ARG A 33 1.31 0.29 -8.51
CA ARG A 33 1.23 1.32 -9.56
C ARG A 33 2.25 2.44 -9.36
N SER A 34 2.67 2.72 -8.13
CA SER A 34 3.68 3.74 -7.85
C SER A 34 5.12 3.26 -8.08
N ILE A 35 5.35 1.95 -8.17
CA ILE A 35 6.70 1.37 -8.34
C ILE A 35 7.49 1.99 -9.50
N PRO A 36 6.95 2.18 -10.72
CA PRO A 36 7.71 2.84 -11.78
C PRO A 36 8.20 4.23 -11.38
N HIS A 37 7.36 5.02 -10.71
CA HIS A 37 7.76 6.34 -10.22
C HIS A 37 8.82 6.27 -9.12
N VAL A 38 8.71 5.32 -8.19
CA VAL A 38 9.74 5.06 -7.16
C VAL A 38 11.07 4.68 -7.81
N MET A 39 11.05 3.88 -8.87
CA MET A 39 12.27 3.51 -9.59
C MET A 39 12.98 4.71 -10.22
N GLU A 40 12.23 5.65 -10.81
CA GLU A 40 12.80 6.89 -11.35
C GLU A 40 13.38 7.78 -10.25
N VAL A 41 12.62 8.03 -9.19
CA VAL A 41 13.03 8.95 -8.10
C VAL A 41 14.31 8.48 -7.40
N TYR A 42 14.48 7.16 -7.25
CA TYR A 42 15.60 6.58 -6.54
C TYR A 42 16.66 5.95 -7.47
N ASN A 43 16.56 6.15 -8.79
CA ASN A 43 17.49 5.59 -9.79
C ASN A 43 17.74 4.09 -9.62
N LEU A 44 16.68 3.30 -9.48
CA LEU A 44 16.76 1.88 -9.08
C LEU A 44 16.90 0.88 -10.24
N HIS A 45 16.84 1.35 -11.49
CA HIS A 45 16.76 0.50 -12.68
C HIS A 45 17.95 -0.46 -12.85
N ASP A 46 19.13 -0.09 -12.34
CA ASP A 46 20.35 -0.90 -12.46
C ASP A 46 20.54 -1.89 -11.31
N VAL A 47 19.76 -1.79 -10.24
CA VAL A 47 19.92 -2.59 -9.02
C VAL A 47 18.77 -3.55 -8.76
N VAL A 48 17.55 -3.18 -9.16
CA VAL A 48 16.36 -4.02 -9.00
C VAL A 48 15.41 -3.87 -10.17
N SER A 49 14.69 -4.94 -10.47
CA SER A 49 13.60 -4.93 -11.44
C SER A 49 12.27 -4.52 -10.78
N PRO A 50 11.31 -3.96 -11.55
CA PRO A 50 9.98 -3.65 -11.04
C PRO A 50 9.25 -4.87 -10.44
N SER A 51 9.51 -6.07 -10.97
CA SER A 51 8.91 -7.32 -10.47
C SER A 51 9.45 -7.72 -9.10
N GLN A 52 10.74 -7.49 -8.82
CA GLN A 52 11.32 -7.71 -7.49
C GLN A 52 10.70 -6.78 -6.45
N LEU A 53 10.50 -5.50 -6.79
CA LEU A 53 9.83 -4.54 -5.90
C LEU A 53 8.35 -4.93 -5.63
N ARG A 54 7.61 -5.37 -6.66
CA ARG A 54 6.23 -5.89 -6.47
C ARG A 54 6.20 -7.14 -5.59
N SER A 55 7.19 -8.01 -5.74
CA SER A 55 7.31 -9.24 -4.95
C SER A 55 7.63 -8.92 -3.49
N ALA A 56 8.51 -7.95 -3.23
CA ALA A 56 8.81 -7.46 -1.89
C ALA A 56 7.58 -6.82 -1.22
N ALA A 57 6.86 -5.95 -1.93
CA ALA A 57 5.62 -5.37 -1.43
C ALA A 57 4.58 -6.45 -1.06
N ALA A 58 4.44 -7.49 -1.89
CA ALA A 58 3.54 -8.61 -1.59
C ALA A 58 4.00 -9.42 -0.36
N ALA A 59 5.32 -9.59 -0.17
CA ALA A 59 5.87 -10.26 1.00
C ALA A 59 5.54 -9.51 2.30
N GLU A 60 5.64 -8.17 2.31
CA GLU A 60 5.29 -7.35 3.48
C GLU A 60 3.80 -7.42 3.83
N VAL A 61 2.91 -7.43 2.84
CA VAL A 61 1.47 -7.63 3.08
C VAL A 61 1.20 -9.02 3.67
N ARG A 62 1.81 -10.08 3.09
CA ARG A 62 1.62 -11.47 3.55
C ARG A 62 2.19 -11.71 4.95
N LYS A 63 3.32 -11.07 5.29
CA LYS A 63 3.98 -11.18 6.59
C LYS A 63 3.06 -10.82 7.75
N ASN A 64 2.10 -9.93 7.51
CA ASN A 64 1.16 -9.42 8.51
C ASN A 64 -0.27 -9.97 8.30
N ALA A 65 -0.46 -10.99 7.45
CA ALA A 65 -1.78 -11.52 7.13
C ALA A 65 -2.51 -12.20 8.31
N ASN A 66 -1.79 -12.47 9.40
CA ASN A 66 -2.33 -13.03 10.64
C ASN A 66 -2.96 -11.99 11.58
N VAL A 67 -2.93 -10.69 11.24
CA VAL A 67 -3.55 -9.64 12.05
C VAL A 67 -5.07 -9.72 11.94
N THR A 68 -5.74 -9.92 13.08
CA THR A 68 -7.20 -10.06 13.19
C THR A 68 -7.88 -8.83 13.81
N ASN A 69 -7.12 -7.78 14.11
CA ASN A 69 -7.67 -6.52 14.59
C ASN A 69 -7.91 -5.57 13.39
N PRO A 70 -9.18 -5.25 13.05
CA PRO A 70 -9.49 -4.39 11.90
C PRO A 70 -9.00 -2.94 12.05
N LYS A 71 -8.62 -2.52 13.26
CA LYS A 71 -8.02 -1.19 13.52
C LYS A 71 -6.52 -1.15 13.24
N VAL A 72 -5.89 -2.30 13.03
CA VAL A 72 -4.46 -2.45 12.70
C VAL A 72 -4.37 -2.98 11.27
N SER A 73 -4.91 -2.21 10.31
CA SER A 73 -4.79 -2.54 8.89
C SER A 73 -3.43 -2.10 8.33
N ILE A 74 -2.89 -2.91 7.42
CA ILE A 74 -1.64 -2.68 6.67
C ILE A 74 -1.95 -1.89 5.40
#